data_AF-A0A2J8Q493-F1
#
_entry.id   AF-A0A2J8Q493-F1
#
_cell.length_a   1.000
_cell.length_b   1.000
_cell.length_c   1.000
_cell.angle_alpha   90.00
_cell.angle_beta   90.00
_cell.angle_gamma   90.00
#
_symmetry.space_group_name_H-M   'P 1'
#
loop_
_entity.id
_entity.type
_entity.pdbx_description
1 polymer ?
#
loop_
_entity_poly.entity_id
_entity_poly.type
_entity_poly.pdbx_seq_one_letter_code
_entity_poly.pdbx_strand_id
1 'polypeptide(L)' 'MKIFCSRANPTTGSVEWLEEDEHYDYHQEIARSSYADMLHDKDRNVKYYQGIRVAVSRVKDRGQKALVLDIGTGTGLLSM' A
#
# COMPACT_ATOMS: atom_id res chain seq x y z
N MET A 1 4.70 0.29 29.56
CA MET A 1 5.59 1.45 29.31
C MET A 1 5.37 1.91 27.88
N LYS A 2 5.53 3.19 27.57
CA LYS A 2 5.50 3.65 26.18
C LYS A 2 6.92 3.93 25.70
N ILE A 3 7.21 3.56 24.45
CA ILE A 3 8.49 3.80 23.79
C ILE A 3 8.28 4.72 22.59
N PHE A 4 9.26 5.57 22.29
CA PHE A 4 9.23 6.39 21.07
C PHE A 4 9.86 5.61 19.93
N CYS A 5 9.07 5.34 18.89
CA CYS A 5 9.50 4.68 17.66
C CYS A 5 9.55 5.70 16.52
N SER A 6 10.60 5.63 15.70
CA SER A 6 10.67 6.44 14.49
C SER A 6 9.88 5.77 13.36
N ARG A 7 8.99 6.51 12.71
CA ARG A 7 8.24 6.07 11.52
C ARG A 7 8.35 7.10 10.40
N ALA A 8 8.45 6.62 9.16
CA ALA A 8 8.34 7.51 8.00
C ALA A 8 6.87 7.89 7.78
N ASN A 9 6.58 9.19 7.70
CA ASN A 9 5.26 9.69 7.34
C ASN A 9 5.04 9.50 5.83
N PRO A 10 4.02 8.74 5.39
CA PRO A 10 3.80 8.45 3.97
C PRO A 10 3.29 9.65 3.16
N THR A 11 2.83 10.72 3.82
CA THR A 11 2.34 11.95 3.18
C THR A 11 3.42 13.00 3.02
N THR A 12 4.31 13.16 4.00
CA THR A 12 5.34 14.22 4.01
C THR A 12 6.73 13.69 3.69
N GLY A 13 6.98 12.39 3.83
CA GLY A 13 8.29 11.77 3.71
C GLY A 13 9.24 12.04 4.88
N SER A 14 8.81 12.81 5.89
CA SER A 14 9.61 13.07 7.10
C SER A 14 9.58 11.89 8.06
N VAL A 15 10.66 11.71 8.83
CA VAL A 15 10.64 10.81 9.99
C VAL A 15 9.95 11.50 11.15
N GLU A 16 8.95 10.85 11.71
CA GLU A 16 8.19 11.29 12.89
C GLU A 16 8.42 10.31 14.05
N TRP A 17 8.34 10.81 15.27
CA TRP A 17 8.44 9.99 16.49
C TRP A 17 7.06 9.78 17.08
N LEU A 18 6.65 8.52 17.19
CA LEU A 18 5.34 8.13 17.69
C LEU A 18 5.51 7.35 19.00
N GLU A 19 4.60 7.60 19.95
CA GLU A 19 4.51 6.76 21.15
C GLU A 19 3.85 5.43 20.80
N GLU A 20 4.56 4.33 21.01
CA GLU A 20 4.06 2.97 20.88
C GLU A 20 4.03 2.27 22.23
N ASP A 21 3.12 1.31 22.36
CA ASP A 21 3.11 0.40 23.50
C ASP A 21 4.37 -0.47 23.47
N GLU A 22 5.02 -0.68 24.62
CA GLU A 22 6.22 -1.53 24.71
C GLU A 22 6.00 -2.98 24.23
N HIS A 23 4.75 -3.43 24.20
CA HIS A 23 4.35 -4.76 23.73
C HIS A 23 3.81 -4.76 22.30
N TYR A 24 3.83 -3.62 21.61
CA TYR A 24 3.47 -3.58 20.19
C TYR A 24 4.54 -4.27 19.36
N ASP A 25 4.21 -5.48 18.89
CA ASP A 25 5.10 -6.31 18.08
C ASP A 25 4.85 -6.06 16.58
N TYR A 26 5.59 -5.09 16.05
CA TYR A 26 5.59 -4.76 14.62
C TYR A 26 5.93 -5.97 13.72
N HIS A 27 6.80 -6.89 14.19
CA HIS A 27 7.15 -8.07 13.42
C HIS A 27 5.98 -9.06 13.34
N GLN A 28 5.22 -9.19 14.43
CA GLN A 28 4.01 -9.99 14.43
C GLN A 28 2.89 -9.36 13.59
N GLU A 29 2.76 -8.04 13.55
CA GLU A 29 1.85 -7.36 12.64
C GLU A 29 2.19 -7.66 11.17
N ILE A 30 3.46 -7.56 10.79
CA ILE A 30 3.91 -7.95 9.44
C ILE A 30 3.66 -9.45 9.20
N ALA A 31 4.00 -10.32 10.15
CA ALA A 31 3.80 -11.76 9.99
C ALA A 31 2.32 -12.15 9.85
N ARG A 32 1.41 -11.39 10.46
CA ARG A 32 -0.05 -11.55 10.35
C ARG A 32 -0.67 -10.76 9.22
N SER A 33 0.09 -9.88 8.58
CA SER A 33 -0.40 -9.21 7.38
C SER A 33 -0.74 -10.29 6.35
N SER A 34 -1.97 -10.25 5.84
CA SER A 34 -2.43 -11.22 4.84
C SER A 34 -1.80 -10.97 3.46
N TYR A 35 -0.63 -10.32 3.38
CA TYR A 35 0.04 -9.96 2.14
C TYR A 35 0.39 -11.19 1.31
N ALA A 36 0.78 -12.31 1.94
CA ALA A 36 1.12 -13.54 1.21
C ALA A 36 -0.12 -14.12 0.49
N ASP A 37 -1.22 -14.33 1.20
CA ASP A 37 -2.47 -14.83 0.62
C ASP A 37 -3.00 -13.88 -0.45
N MET A 38 -2.92 -12.57 -0.17
CA MET A 38 -3.24 -11.49 -1.09
C MET A 38 -2.43 -11.62 -2.39
N LEU A 39 -1.13 -11.87 -2.34
CA LEU A 39 -0.32 -12.01 -3.56
C LEU A 39 -0.66 -13.27 -4.37
N HIS A 40 -1.11 -14.34 -3.71
CA HIS A 40 -1.47 -15.60 -4.37
C HIS A 40 -2.93 -15.65 -4.84
N ASP A 41 -3.77 -14.69 -4.46
CA ASP A 41 -5.14 -14.55 -4.99
C ASP A 41 -5.14 -14.11 -6.46
N LYS A 42 -5.12 -15.12 -7.34
CA LYS A 42 -5.06 -14.91 -8.79
C LYS A 42 -6.29 -14.18 -9.34
N ASP A 43 -7.47 -14.53 -8.85
CA ASP A 43 -8.72 -13.98 -9.34
C ASP A 43 -8.80 -12.49 -9.02
N ARG A 44 -8.50 -12.12 -7.78
CA ARG A 44 -8.42 -10.72 -7.36
C ARG A 44 -7.39 -9.95 -8.16
N ASN A 45 -6.20 -10.50 -8.34
CA ASN A 45 -5.12 -9.84 -9.10
C ASN A 45 -5.48 -9.61 -10.58
N VAL A 46 -6.15 -10.56 -11.22
CA VAL A 46 -6.63 -10.41 -12.60
C VAL A 46 -7.71 -9.32 -12.69
N LYS A 47 -8.65 -9.29 -11.73
CA LYS A 47 -9.71 -8.27 -11.70
C LYS A 47 -9.15 -6.86 -11.51
N TYR A 48 -8.20 -6.65 -10.59
CA TYR A 48 -7.51 -5.37 -10.43
C TYR A 48 -6.77 -4.98 -11.71
N TYR A 49 -6.00 -5.89 -12.31
CA TYR A 49 -5.23 -5.61 -13.53
C TYR A 49 -6.13 -5.15 -14.69
N GLN A 50 -7.26 -5.84 -14.90
CA GLN A 50 -8.24 -5.46 -15.92
C GLN A 50 -8.86 -4.08 -15.63
N GLY A 51 -9.29 -3.84 -14.38
CA GLY A 51 -9.87 -2.57 -13.97
C GLY A 51 -8.91 -1.39 -14.14
N ILE A 52 -7.66 -1.54 -13.69
CA ILE A 52 -6.60 -0.53 -13.81
C ILE A 52 -6.33 -0.20 -15.28
N ARG A 53 -6.21 -1.22 -16.14
CA ARG A 53 -6.02 -0.99 -17.59
C ARG A 53 -7.15 -0.16 -18.19
N VAL A 54 -8.40 -0.52 -17.90
CA VAL A 54 -9.58 0.21 -18.41
C VAL A 54 -9.60 1.65 -17.89
N ALA A 55 -9.34 1.87 -16.60
CA ALA A 55 -9.34 3.19 -16.00
C ALA A 55 -8.24 4.09 -16.60
N VAL A 56 -7.01 3.58 -16.71
CA VAL A 56 -5.88 4.32 -17.28
C VAL A 56 -6.09 4.64 -18.75
N SER A 57 -6.57 3.66 -19.55
CA SER A 57 -6.90 3.89 -20.96
C SER A 57 -7.89 5.03 -21.11
N ARG A 58 -8.99 5.04 -20.33
CA ARG A 58 -9.99 6.12 -20.40
C ARG A 58 -9.42 7.52 -20.12
N VAL A 59 -8.41 7.64 -19.25
CA VAL A 59 -7.74 8.93 -18.99
C VAL A 59 -6.86 9.32 -20.17
N LYS A 60 -6.08 8.37 -20.69
CA LYS A 60 -5.19 8.59 -21.84
C LYS A 60 -5.95 8.91 -23.13
N ASP A 61 -7.09 8.26 -23.36
CA ASP A 61 -7.95 8.48 -24.53
C ASP A 61 -8.55 9.89 -24.56
N ARG A 62 -8.64 10.56 -23.39
CA ARG A 62 -9.00 11.99 -23.29
C ARG A 62 -7.80 12.93 -23.50
N GLY A 63 -6.63 12.41 -23.87
CA GLY A 63 -5.38 13.17 -24.00
C GLY A 63 -4.80 13.65 -22.66
N GLN A 64 -5.23 13.08 -21.53
CA GLN A 64 -4.82 13.51 -20.20
C GLN A 64 -3.68 12.64 -19.65
N LYS A 65 -2.83 13.24 -18.81
CA LYS A 65 -1.83 12.49 -18.04
C LYS A 65 -2.54 11.65 -16.97
N ALA A 66 -2.32 10.33 -17.00
CA ALA A 66 -2.81 9.44 -15.95
C ALA A 66 -1.90 9.54 -14.71
N LEU A 67 -2.41 10.15 -13.64
CA LEU A 67 -1.79 10.18 -12.32
C LEU A 67 -2.65 9.31 -11.39
N VAL A 68 -2.05 8.28 -10.79
CA VAL A 68 -2.76 7.26 -9.99
C VAL A 68 -2.29 7.34 -8.54
N LEU A 69 -3.24 7.22 -7.60
CA LEU A 69 -3.00 7.11 -6.17
C LEU A 69 -3.42 5.71 -5.71
N ASP A 70 -2.47 4.96 -5.16
CA ASP A 70 -2.69 3.62 -4.62
C ASP A 70 -2.57 3.65 -3.08
N ILE A 71 -3.71 3.54 -2.41
CA ILE A 71 -3.80 3.66 -0.95
C ILE A 71 -3.71 2.26 -0.34
N GLY A 72 -2.80 2.08 0.61
CA GLY A 72 -2.54 0.76 1.17
C GLY A 72 -1.75 -0.13 0.21
N THR A 73 -0.78 0.46 -0.50
CA THR A 73 -0.03 -0.21 -1.58
C THR A 73 0.68 -1.50 -1.14
N GLY A 74 0.96 -1.65 0.16
CA GLY A 74 1.61 -2.84 0.71
C GLY A 74 2.92 -3.12 -0.02
N THR A 75 2.95 -4.20 -0.80
CA THR A 75 4.11 -4.59 -1.61
C THR A 75 4.30 -3.78 -2.90
N GLY A 76 3.40 -2.86 -3.23
CA GLY A 76 3.46 -2.08 -4.46
C GLY A 76 2.74 -2.72 -5.65
N LEU A 77 2.11 -3.88 -5.48
CA LEU A 77 1.60 -4.69 -6.61
C LEU A 77 0.70 -3.93 -7.58
N LEU A 78 -0.18 -3.05 -7.07
CA LEU A 78 -1.15 -2.33 -7.90
C LEU A 78 -0.57 -1.06 -8.55
N SER A 79 0.58 -0.60 -8.06
CA SER A 79 1.29 0.58 -8.56
C SER A 79 2.34 0.26 -9.64
N MET A 80 2.72 -1.02 -9.79
CA MET A 80 3.65 -1.51 -10.82
C MET A 80 2.96 -1.78 -12.16
#